data_AF-A0AB39U5E2-F1
#
_entry.id   AF-A0AB39U5E2-F1
#
_cell.length_a   1.000
_cell.length_b   1.000
_cell.length_c   1.000
_cell.angle_alpha   90.00
_cell.angle_beta   90.00
_cell.angle_gamma   90.00
#
_symmetry.space_group_name_H-M   'P 1'
#
loop_
_entity.id
_entity.type
_entity.pdbx_description
1 polymer ?
#
loop_
_entity_poly.entity_id
_entity_poly.type
_entity_poly.pdbx_seq_one_letter_code
_entity_poly.pdbx_strand_id
1 'polypeptide(L)'
;MSEFVLQTSEKSYTNSEISGELLRDVVERLSRKELDFMVLEPSEPVDKSIYLQMLGSVVVETIGSFVVETRLVAEDGSFTQYSYTSADQDEVLSMFLKYWEHGELPDLDGWKDITASLSKPASVGLWARIRSLLRSKSAPAQIPLDGDVASQGMRH
;
A
#
# COMPACT_ATOMS: atom_id res chain seq x y z
N MET A 1 8.80 10.47 -13.91
CA MET A 1 7.88 10.31 -12.77
C MET A 1 7.92 8.84 -12.42
N SER A 2 8.12 8.52 -11.14
CA SER A 2 8.04 7.14 -10.65
C SER A 2 6.63 6.62 -10.87
N GLU A 3 6.49 5.36 -11.28
CA GLU A 3 5.18 4.73 -11.37
C GLU A 3 4.69 4.38 -9.96
N PHE A 4 3.38 4.45 -9.75
CA PHE A 4 2.75 4.11 -8.47
C PHE A 4 1.74 2.97 -8.61
N VAL A 5 1.52 2.26 -7.49
CA VAL A 5 0.41 1.36 -7.28
C VAL A 5 -0.40 1.86 -6.09
N LEU A 6 -1.70 2.02 -6.29
CA LEU A 6 -2.63 2.31 -5.19
C LEU A 6 -3.33 1.01 -4.81
N GLN A 7 -3.25 0.63 -3.54
CA GLN A 7 -3.98 -0.49 -3.00
C GLN A 7 -4.99 -0.01 -1.96
N THR A 8 -6.17 -0.61 -1.97
CA THR A 8 -7.21 -0.43 -0.95
C THR A 8 -7.56 -1.80 -0.35
N SER A 9 -8.42 -1.82 0.67
CA SER A 9 -8.95 -3.08 1.21
C SER A 9 -9.74 -3.93 0.20
N GLU A 10 -10.25 -3.32 -0.87
CA GLU A 10 -11.09 -3.99 -1.87
C GLU A 10 -10.35 -4.34 -3.16
N LYS A 11 -9.50 -3.43 -3.67
CA LYS A 11 -8.82 -3.60 -4.96
C LYS A 11 -7.52 -2.80 -5.07
N SER A 12 -6.76 -3.13 -6.10
CA SER A 12 -5.53 -2.45 -6.51
C SER A 12 -5.73 -1.73 -7.84
N TYR A 13 -5.04 -0.61 -8.00
CA TYR A 13 -5.04 0.24 -9.20
C TYR A 13 -3.60 0.40 -9.69
N THR A 14 -3.42 0.25 -10.99
CA THR A 14 -2.15 0.53 -11.69
C THR A 14 -1.94 2.03 -11.85
N ASN A 15 -0.71 2.44 -12.15
CA ASN A 15 -0.35 3.87 -12.30
C ASN A 15 -1.28 4.64 -13.25
N SER A 16 -1.70 4.03 -14.36
CA SER A 16 -2.61 4.66 -15.34
C SER A 16 -4.05 4.83 -14.85
N GLU A 17 -4.44 4.11 -13.80
CA GLU A 17 -5.78 4.19 -13.20
C GLU A 17 -5.81 5.19 -12.03
N ILE A 18 -4.65 5.61 -11.52
CA ILE A 18 -4.57 6.59 -10.44
C ILE A 18 -4.85 7.99 -10.99
N SER A 19 -5.74 8.70 -10.30
CA SER A 19 -6.06 10.10 -10.57
C SER A 19 -6.30 10.84 -9.26
N GLY A 20 -6.21 12.18 -9.29
CA GLY A 20 -6.54 13.00 -8.12
C GLY A 20 -8.00 12.82 -7.66
N GLU A 21 -8.92 12.58 -8.59
CA GLU A 21 -10.32 12.25 -8.28
C GLU A 21 -10.44 10.90 -7.56
N LEU A 22 -9.69 9.90 -8.01
CA LEU A 22 -9.67 8.59 -7.36
C LEU A 22 -9.10 8.68 -5.94
N LEU A 23 -7.99 9.39 -5.74
CA LEU A 23 -7.40 9.57 -4.41
C LEU A 23 -8.38 10.30 -3.47
N ARG A 24 -9.09 11.32 -3.97
CA ARG A 24 -10.14 12.00 -3.21
C ARG A 24 -11.29 11.07 -2.82
N ASP A 25 -11.79 10.27 -3.77
CA ASP A 25 -12.84 9.27 -3.51
C ASP A 25 -12.41 8.26 -2.44
N VAL A 26 -11.21 7.70 -2.55
CA VAL A 26 -10.70 6.72 -1.59
C VAL A 26 -10.56 7.31 -0.19
N VAL A 27 -10.03 8.54 -0.07
CA VAL A 27 -9.93 9.24 1.22
C VAL A 27 -11.31 9.51 1.83
N GLU A 28 -12.29 9.91 1.02
CA GLU A 28 -13.67 10.12 1.48
C GLU A 28 -14.33 8.80 1.92
N ARG A 29 -14.13 7.71 1.19
CA ARG A 29 -14.64 6.39 1.56
C ARG A 29 -14.01 5.88 2.85
N LEU A 30 -12.72 6.16 3.09
CA LEU A 30 -12.05 5.89 4.37
C LEU A 30 -12.65 6.70 5.53
N SER A 31 -13.03 7.97 5.30
CA SER A 31 -13.67 8.81 6.33
C SER A 31 -15.08 8.32 6.68
N ARG A 32 -15.80 7.75 5.70
CA ARG A 32 -17.10 7.10 5.87
C ARG A 32 -17.01 5.66 6.41
N LYS A 33 -15.81 5.14 6.65
CA LYS A 33 -15.54 3.74 7.08
C LYS A 33 -16.04 2.68 6.09
N GLU A 34 -16.05 3.03 4.81
CA GLU A 34 -16.39 2.10 3.72
C GLU A 34 -15.15 1.33 3.24
N LEU A 35 -13.96 1.80 3.61
CA LEU A 35 -12.68 1.15 3.36
C LEU A 35 -11.90 1.04 4.69
N ASP A 36 -11.04 0.02 4.79
CA ASP A 36 -10.20 -0.16 5.99
C ASP A 36 -8.87 0.59 5.87
N PHE A 37 -8.29 0.59 4.67
CA PHE A 37 -6.99 1.21 4.40
C PHE A 37 -6.83 1.63 2.94
N MET A 38 -5.86 2.51 2.71
CA MET A 38 -5.19 2.70 1.42
C MET A 38 -3.67 2.71 1.59
N VAL A 39 -2.96 2.21 0.58
CA VAL A 39 -1.49 2.24 0.48
C VAL A 39 -1.13 2.73 -0.91
N LEU A 40 -0.32 3.76 -0.98
CA LEU A 40 0.24 4.28 -2.22
C LEU A 40 1.74 3.96 -2.23
N GLU A 41 2.15 3.06 -3.11
CA GLU A 41 3.51 2.52 -3.20
C GLU A 41 4.15 2.95 -4.53
N PRO A 42 5.28 3.67 -4.50
CA PRO A 42 6.04 3.96 -5.70
C PRO A 42 6.91 2.77 -6.11
N SER A 43 7.15 2.65 -7.41
CA SER A 43 8.11 1.71 -8.01
C SER A 43 9.56 1.96 -7.56
N GLU A 44 9.90 3.21 -7.25
CA GLU A 44 11.17 3.63 -6.67
C GLU A 44 10.93 4.48 -5.42
N PRO A 45 11.70 4.32 -4.32
CA PRO A 45 11.45 5.07 -3.10
C PRO A 45 11.50 6.59 -3.30
N VAL A 46 10.49 7.28 -2.78
CA VAL A 46 10.42 8.75 -2.75
C VAL A 46 11.09 9.24 -1.46
N ASP A 47 12.25 9.89 -1.54
CA ASP A 47 13.03 10.30 -0.37
C ASP A 47 13.22 9.16 0.64
N LYS A 48 13.58 7.97 0.14
CA LYS A 48 13.71 6.69 0.89
C LYS A 48 12.42 6.10 1.40
N SER A 49 11.30 6.80 1.26
CA SER A 49 9.98 6.28 1.58
C SER A 49 9.52 5.25 0.55
N ILE A 50 9.15 4.07 1.05
CA ILE A 50 8.66 2.98 0.20
C ILE A 50 7.15 2.93 0.09
N TYR A 51 6.41 3.75 0.84
CA TYR A 51 4.96 3.93 0.69
C TYR A 51 4.46 5.10 1.55
N LEU A 52 3.26 5.57 1.20
CA LEU A 52 2.38 6.33 2.09
C LEU A 52 1.09 5.55 2.31
N GLN A 53 0.74 5.29 3.57
CA GLN A 53 -0.41 4.50 3.96
C GLN A 53 -1.36 5.36 4.79
N MET A 54 -2.66 5.11 4.65
CA MET A 54 -3.69 5.66 5.53
C MET A 54 -4.58 4.53 6.02
N LEU A 55 -4.84 4.52 7.33
CA LEU A 55 -5.77 3.61 7.99
C LEU A 55 -7.02 4.39 8.38
N GLY A 56 -8.18 3.80 8.09
CA GLY A 56 -9.47 4.32 8.54
C GLY A 56 -9.58 4.33 10.07
N SER A 57 -10.54 5.10 10.58
CA SER A 57 -10.77 5.45 12.00
C SER A 57 -11.05 4.28 12.97
N VAL A 58 -10.73 3.03 12.60
CA VAL A 58 -10.89 1.83 13.44
C VAL A 58 -9.80 1.74 14.52
N VAL A 59 -8.65 2.39 14.31
CA VAL A 59 -7.46 2.25 15.17
C VAL A 59 -7.35 3.35 16.23
N VAL A 60 -8.05 4.48 16.06
CA VAL A 60 -7.87 5.66 16.93
C VAL A 60 -9.08 5.83 17.84
N GLU A 61 -8.83 6.08 19.13
CA GLU A 61 -9.87 6.39 20.13
C GLU A 61 -10.66 7.68 19.80
N THR A 62 -10.16 8.49 18.86
CA THR A 62 -10.80 9.73 18.41
C THR A 62 -11.61 9.48 17.13
N ILE A 63 -12.94 9.50 17.28
CA ILE A 63 -13.89 9.39 16.16
C ILE A 63 -13.56 10.44 15.10
N GLY A 64 -13.35 10.01 13.85
CA GLY A 64 -13.14 10.91 12.72
C GLY A 64 -11.67 11.28 12.48
N SER A 65 -10.73 10.63 13.17
CA SER A 65 -9.29 10.76 12.89
C SER A 65 -8.78 9.64 11.99
N PHE A 66 -7.73 9.96 11.24
CA PHE A 66 -7.00 9.10 10.34
C PHE A 66 -5.61 8.84 10.89
N VAL A 67 -5.06 7.65 10.64
CA VAL A 67 -3.64 7.38 10.86
C VAL A 67 -2.96 7.33 9.50
N VAL A 68 -1.98 8.20 9.29
CA VAL A 68 -1.09 8.17 8.12
C VAL A 68 0.25 7.59 8.56
N GLU A 69 0.80 6.67 7.77
CA GLU A 69 2.08 6.04 8.06
C GLU A 69 2.98 6.04 6.82
N THR A 70 4.28 6.12 7.06
CA THR A 70 5.29 5.97 6.02
C THR A 70 6.51 5.23 6.56
N ARG A 71 7.16 4.44 5.71
CA ARG A 71 8.38 3.73 6.07
C ARG A 71 9.54 4.19 5.21
N LEU A 72 10.61 4.62 5.85
CA LEU A 72 11.88 4.96 5.22
C LEU A 72 12.84 3.78 5.30
N VAL A 73 13.51 3.45 4.20
CA VAL A 73 14.52 2.37 4.15
C VAL A 73 15.90 2.97 3.90
N ALA A 74 16.88 2.56 4.71
CA ALA A 74 18.28 2.95 4.55
C ALA A 74 19.03 1.96 3.63
N GLU A 75 20.22 2.35 3.17
CA GLU A 75 21.04 1.54 2.26
C GLU A 75 21.47 0.19 2.86
N ASP A 76 21.60 0.12 4.19
CA ASP A 76 21.92 -1.10 4.93
C ASP A 76 20.71 -2.03 5.14
N GLY A 77 19.54 -1.65 4.62
CA GLY A 77 18.29 -2.39 4.75
C GLY A 77 17.58 -2.18 6.09
N SER A 78 18.12 -1.36 7.00
CA SER A 78 17.39 -0.90 8.17
C SER A 78 16.22 0.01 7.77
N PHE A 79 15.24 0.16 8.65
CA PHE A 79 14.07 1.00 8.38
C PHE A 79 13.65 1.79 9.59
N THR A 80 13.02 2.94 9.33
CA THR A 80 12.27 3.72 10.31
C THR A 80 10.83 3.85 9.81
N GLN A 81 9.85 3.67 10.69
CA GLN A 81 8.44 3.88 10.35
C GLN A 81 7.83 4.98 11.21
N TYR A 82 7.22 5.95 10.53
CA TYR A 82 6.57 7.09 11.15
C TYR A 82 5.06 6.94 11.06
N SER A 83 4.36 7.48 12.07
CA SER A 83 2.91 7.52 12.16
C SER A 83 2.47 8.93 12.55
N TYR A 84 1.47 9.43 11.86
CA TYR A 84 0.86 10.73 12.08
C TYR A 84 -0.65 10.57 12.18
N THR A 85 -1.28 11.35 13.05
CA THR A 85 -2.74 11.32 13.24
C THR A 85 -3.31 12.68 12.96
N SER A 86 -4.28 12.73 12.06
CA SER A 86 -5.00 13.97 11.73
C SER A 86 -6.50 13.70 11.61
N ALA A 87 -7.31 14.69 11.96
CA ALA A 87 -8.74 14.71 11.69
C ALA A 87 -9.07 15.58 10.46
N ASP A 88 -8.08 16.21 9.84
CA ASP A 88 -8.23 17.04 8.66
C ASP A 88 -8.10 16.16 7.40
N GLN A 89 -9.24 15.94 6.74
CA GLN A 89 -9.29 15.14 5.51
C GLN A 89 -8.55 15.82 4.34
N ASP A 90 -8.59 17.15 4.26
CA ASP A 90 -7.95 17.90 3.18
C ASP A 90 -6.43 17.90 3.34
N GLU A 91 -5.94 17.96 4.58
CA GLU A 91 -4.52 17.76 4.90
C GLU A 91 -4.05 16.38 4.42
N VAL A 92 -4.74 15.30 4.82
CA VAL A 92 -4.37 13.94 4.42
C VAL A 92 -4.42 13.79 2.90
N LEU A 93 -5.48 14.26 2.24
CA LEU A 93 -5.57 14.23 0.79
C LEU A 93 -4.41 14.98 0.12
N SER A 94 -4.03 16.15 0.65
CA SER A 94 -2.90 16.90 0.12
C SER A 94 -1.58 16.12 0.24
N MET A 95 -1.38 15.33 1.29
CA MET A 95 -0.19 14.48 1.42
C MET A 95 -0.13 13.44 0.29
N PHE A 96 -1.24 12.74 0.03
CA PHE A 96 -1.30 11.73 -1.03
C PHE A 96 -1.14 12.34 -2.43
N LEU A 97 -1.76 13.49 -2.69
CA LEU A 97 -1.63 14.18 -3.98
C LEU A 97 -0.18 14.61 -4.23
N LYS A 98 0.49 15.26 -3.26
CA LYS A 98 1.89 15.66 -3.40
C LYS A 98 2.83 14.45 -3.58
N TYR A 99 2.58 13.38 -2.82
CA TYR A 99 3.37 12.16 -2.92
C TYR A 99 3.26 11.52 -4.31
N TRP A 100 2.05 11.46 -4.87
CA TRP A 100 1.80 10.89 -6.20
C TRP A 100 2.24 11.81 -7.35
N GLU A 101 1.82 13.08 -7.34
CA GLU A 101 1.98 14.02 -8.46
C GLU A 101 3.40 14.60 -8.54
N HIS A 102 4.03 14.82 -7.39
CA HIS A 102 5.31 15.51 -7.30
C HIS A 102 6.44 14.63 -6.78
N GLY A 103 6.15 13.43 -6.28
CA GLY A 103 7.16 12.62 -5.61
C GLY A 103 7.70 13.34 -4.38
N GLU A 104 6.82 14.01 -3.63
CA GLU A 104 7.19 14.76 -2.43
C GLU A 104 6.67 14.03 -1.19
N LEU A 105 7.59 13.68 -0.28
CA LEU A 105 7.23 13.15 1.02
C LEU A 105 6.70 14.26 1.94
N PRO A 106 5.68 14.01 2.78
CA PRO A 106 5.30 14.95 3.81
C PRO A 106 6.47 15.29 4.74
N ASP A 107 6.50 16.51 5.26
CA ASP A 107 7.41 16.84 6.35
C ASP A 107 7.10 15.93 7.54
N LEU A 108 8.13 15.22 8.01
CA LEU A 108 8.01 14.25 9.08
C LEU A 108 8.23 14.87 10.46
N ASP A 109 8.49 16.17 10.55
CA ASP A 109 8.54 16.85 11.84
C ASP A 109 7.21 16.67 12.60
N GLY A 110 7.30 16.33 13.88
CA GLY A 110 6.15 15.99 14.72
C GLY A 110 5.49 14.62 14.46
N TRP A 111 5.93 13.84 13.44
CA TRP A 111 5.47 12.47 13.28
C TRP A 111 6.07 11.57 14.36
N LYS A 112 5.28 10.59 14.82
CA LYS A 112 5.73 9.62 15.82
C LYS A 112 6.52 8.49 15.16
N ASP A 113 7.77 8.29 15.58
CA ASP A 113 8.51 7.07 15.26
C ASP A 113 7.89 5.86 15.99
N ILE A 114 7.39 4.90 15.23
CA ILE A 114 6.78 3.67 15.72
C ILE A 114 7.63 2.41 15.45
N THR A 115 8.86 2.57 14.96
CA THR A 115 9.77 1.48 14.56
C THR A 115 9.94 0.44 15.67
N ALA A 116 10.22 0.89 16.90
CA ALA A 116 10.41 0.01 18.05
C ALA A 116 9.14 -0.74 18.48
N SER A 117 7.95 -0.24 18.13
CA SER A 117 6.69 -0.94 18.42
C SER A 117 6.43 -2.08 17.43
N LEU A 118 7.03 -2.04 16.25
CA LEU A 118 6.87 -3.04 15.18
C LEU A 118 7.79 -4.25 15.33
N SER A 119 8.87 -4.13 16.11
CA SER A 119 9.81 -5.23 16.38
C SER A 119 9.32 -6.20 17.47
N LYS A 120 8.13 -5.97 18.05
CA LYS A 120 7.50 -6.91 19.00
C LYS A 120 6.84 -8.07 18.22
N PRO A 121 6.90 -9.33 18.72
CA PRO A 121 6.46 -10.51 17.96
C PRO A 121 4.98 -10.51 17.52
N ALA A 122 4.12 -9.66 18.09
CA ALA A 122 2.70 -9.55 17.72
C ALA A 122 2.45 -8.73 16.43
N SER A 123 3.29 -7.74 16.10
CA SER A 123 3.12 -6.86 14.92
C SER A 123 3.57 -7.52 13.61
N VAL A 124 4.33 -8.61 13.68
CA VAL A 124 4.69 -9.43 12.52
C VAL A 124 3.45 -10.00 11.83
N GLY A 125 2.37 -10.27 12.58
CA GLY A 125 1.14 -10.87 12.06
C GLY A 125 0.33 -9.97 11.12
N LEU A 126 0.24 -8.68 11.40
CA LEU A 126 -0.50 -7.73 10.54
C LEU A 126 0.26 -7.49 9.23
N TRP A 127 1.57 -7.25 9.31
CA TRP A 127 2.43 -7.06 8.14
C TRP A 127 2.66 -8.33 7.32
N ALA A 128 2.63 -9.51 7.93
CA ALA A 128 2.66 -10.78 7.21
C ALA A 128 1.34 -11.05 6.47
N ARG A 129 0.18 -10.62 7.02
CA ARG A 129 -1.13 -10.74 6.36
C ARG A 129 -1.27 -9.76 5.21
N ILE A 130 -0.83 -8.51 5.37
CA ILE A 130 -0.78 -7.53 4.27
C ILE A 130 0.16 -8.04 3.17
N ARG A 131 1.36 -8.56 3.52
CA ARG A 131 2.29 -9.15 2.56
C ARG A 131 1.81 -10.45 1.91
N SER A 132 1.06 -11.31 2.61
CA SER A 132 0.50 -12.52 2.00
C SER A 132 -0.58 -12.20 0.97
N LEU A 133 -1.36 -11.15 1.22
CA LEU A 133 -2.31 -10.63 0.23
C LEU A 133 -1.59 -10.04 -0.99
N LEU A 134 -0.49 -9.29 -0.76
CA LEU A 134 0.38 -8.74 -1.81
C LEU A 134 1.02 -9.81 -2.72
N ARG A 135 1.35 -11.00 -2.20
CA ARG A 135 1.98 -12.07 -2.98
C ARG A 135 1.01 -12.93 -3.79
N SER A 136 -0.30 -12.75 -3.65
CA SER A 136 -1.31 -13.66 -4.21
C SER A 136 -1.78 -13.36 -5.64
N LYS A 137 -1.21 -12.36 -6.33
CA LYS A 137 -1.52 -12.10 -7.75
C LYS A 137 -0.26 -11.85 -8.57
N SER A 138 0.55 -12.89 -8.77
CA SER A 138 1.45 -13.02 -9.93
C SER A 138 1.99 -14.45 -10.02
N ALA A 139 1.21 -15.32 -10.64
CA ALA A 139 1.74 -16.40 -11.47
C ALA A 139 0.73 -16.65 -12.59
N PRO A 140 1.03 -16.34 -13.87
CA PRO A 140 0.29 -16.96 -14.94
C PRO A 140 0.51 -18.47 -14.85
N ALA A 141 -0.57 -19.24 -14.91
CA ALA A 141 -0.48 -20.68 -15.05
C ALA A 141 0.39 -20.97 -16.29
N GLN A 142 1.57 -21.56 -16.08
CA GLN A 142 2.32 -22.13 -17.18
C GLN A 142 1.52 -23.30 -17.73
N ILE A 143 0.89 -23.09 -18.88
CA ILE A 143 0.37 -24.16 -19.72
C ILE A 143 1.60 -24.92 -20.23
N PRO A 144 1.74 -26.23 -19.98
CA PRO A 144 2.83 -27.00 -20.58
C PRO A 144 2.69 -26.97 -22.11
N LEU A 145 3.69 -26.40 -22.77
CA LEU A 145 3.94 -26.59 -24.18
C LEU A 145 4.64 -27.94 -24.34
N ASP A 146 3.88 -28.99 -24.63
CA ASP A 146 4.39 -30.12 -25.40
C ASP A 146 3.45 -30.35 -26.57
N GLY A 147 3.97 -30.04 -27.76
CA GLY A 147 3.33 -30.28 -29.03
C GLY A 147 3.49 -31.73 -29.50
N ASP A 148 2.43 -32.16 -30.19
CA ASP A 148 2.38 -33.08 -31.32
C ASP A 148 2.65 -34.59 -31.18
N VAL A 149 1.51 -35.31 -31.16
CA VAL A 149 1.06 -36.34 -32.12
C VAL A 149 2.01 -37.50 -32.50
N ALA A 150 1.62 -38.72 -32.10
CA ALA A 150 1.62 -39.91 -32.99
C ALA A 150 0.69 -41.03 -32.48
N SER A 151 -0.45 -41.17 -33.16
CA SER A 151 -1.03 -42.38 -33.78
C SER A 151 -0.73 -43.80 -33.25
N GLN A 152 -1.76 -44.65 -33.35
CA GLN A 152 -1.83 -46.13 -33.31
C GLN A 152 -1.94 -46.76 -31.91
N GLY A 153 -2.85 -47.69 -31.63
CA GLY A 153 -3.85 -48.41 -32.42
C GLY A 153 -4.55 -49.42 -31.51
N MET A 154 -5.84 -49.67 -31.76
CA MET A 154 -6.60 -50.79 -31.17
C MET A 154 -5.86 -52.11 -31.36
N ARG A 155 -5.93 -53.01 -30.37
CA ARG A 155 -6.04 -54.46 -30.59
C ARG A 155 -6.52 -55.19 -29.32
N HIS A 156 -7.67 -55.84 -29.52
CA HIS A 156 -8.29 -57.00 -28.85
C HIS A 156 -8.52 -57.01 -27.34
#